data_AF-W9VTA2-F1
#
_entry.id   AF-W9VTA2-F1
#
_cell.length_a   1.000
_cell.length_b   1.000
_cell.length_c   1.000
_cell.angle_alpha   90.00
_cell.angle_beta   90.00
_cell.angle_gamma   90.00
#
_symmetry.space_group_name_H-M   'P 1'
#
loop_
_entity.id
_entity.type
_entity.pdbx_description
1 polymer ?
#
loop_
_entity_poly.entity_id
_entity_poly.type
_entity_poly.pdbx_seq_one_letter_code
_entity_poly.pdbx_strand_id
1 'polypeptide(L)'
;MRARRSKRYRKIMSSYQMSFSFREPYQVLLDSHFLKACHSFHMPLQKYVENTLHGKCNLFVTKCTLAKIMDAHQKQKERKAAGGGEGGKARGPGRPDFLPPPTEVPLRHCKHKNDEGEELGIVSEARCLLDLLAGQPRGNEHAKNKQHYVLATAEAEEREQHGRGFIDVRERARLIPGVPIVYVKRSVMILEELSGVSERAIKKVEREKFGEGLVGLASRKRKRGEGEDDEEEEGERDDEEQNGATAKIRGMRRAKGPNPLSVKKKKNKERVSQPAGGGGPVDAEAEPIRKRPTRRGGRRVAARRDATQQEQETAKEPSAVAEPKG
;
A
#
# COMPACT_ATOMS: atom_id res chain seq x y z
N MET A 1 -6.87 -13.48 -4.61
CA MET A 1 -6.42 -12.49 -3.60
C MET A 1 -5.13 -11.75 -3.97
N ARG A 2 -4.10 -12.43 -4.50
CA ARG A 2 -2.79 -11.83 -4.84
C ARG A 2 -2.87 -10.64 -5.81
N ALA A 3 -3.60 -10.77 -6.92
CA ALA A 3 -3.73 -9.69 -7.93
C ALA A 3 -4.37 -8.40 -7.38
N ARG A 4 -5.35 -8.51 -6.47
CA ARG A 4 -5.97 -7.33 -5.83
C ARG A 4 -4.97 -6.61 -4.92
N ARG A 5 -4.16 -7.38 -4.16
CA ARG A 5 -3.08 -6.83 -3.32
C ARG A 5 -2.01 -6.14 -4.18
N SER A 6 -1.54 -6.78 -5.24
CA SER A 6 -0.54 -6.18 -6.15
C SER A 6 -1.04 -4.91 -6.83
N LYS A 7 -2.33 -4.81 -7.17
CA LYS A 7 -2.91 -3.55 -7.68
C LYS A 7 -2.90 -2.46 -6.61
N ARG A 8 -3.20 -2.81 -5.35
CA ARG A 8 -3.17 -1.89 -4.22
C ARG A 8 -1.76 -1.40 -3.92
N TYR A 9 -0.78 -2.29 -3.87
CA TYR A 9 0.62 -1.95 -3.58
C TYR A 9 1.20 -1.05 -4.66
N ARG A 10 0.94 -1.33 -5.95
CA ARG A 10 1.31 -0.42 -7.03
C ARG A 10 0.73 0.98 -6.83
N LYS A 11 -0.55 1.09 -6.46
CA LYS A 11 -1.17 2.39 -6.20
C LYS A 11 -0.51 3.14 -5.04
N ILE A 12 -0.19 2.44 -3.95
CA ILE A 12 0.48 3.01 -2.77
C ILE A 12 1.87 3.51 -3.16
N MET A 13 2.67 2.67 -3.83
CA MET A 13 4.03 3.05 -4.25
C MET A 13 4.01 4.19 -5.28
N SER A 14 3.09 4.21 -6.24
CA SER A 14 2.94 5.34 -7.17
C SER A 14 2.63 6.65 -6.45
N SER A 15 1.83 6.62 -5.38
CA SER A 15 1.59 7.82 -4.56
C SER A 15 2.87 8.29 -3.85
N TYR A 16 3.67 7.37 -3.30
CA TYR A 16 4.97 7.71 -2.73
C TYR A 16 5.96 8.27 -3.77
N GLN A 17 5.99 7.73 -4.98
CA GLN A 17 6.82 8.24 -6.08
C GLN A 17 6.44 9.69 -6.46
N MET A 18 5.13 9.98 -6.55
CA MET A 18 4.64 11.30 -6.99
C MET A 18 4.79 12.41 -5.93
N SER A 19 4.54 12.08 -4.65
CA SER A 19 4.49 13.08 -3.59
C SER A 19 5.80 13.19 -2.81
N PHE A 20 6.52 12.08 -2.65
CA PHE A 20 7.76 12.01 -1.87
C PHE A 20 8.98 11.68 -2.72
N SER A 21 8.90 11.75 -4.05
CA SER A 21 10.06 11.58 -4.96
C SER A 21 10.80 10.25 -4.82
N PHE A 22 10.12 9.17 -4.41
CA PHE A 22 10.71 7.84 -4.38
C PHE A 22 11.12 7.39 -5.79
N ARG A 23 12.30 6.79 -5.92
CA ARG A 23 12.85 6.27 -7.18
C ARG A 23 13.42 4.89 -6.98
N GLU A 24 13.44 4.10 -8.05
CA GLU A 24 14.13 2.82 -8.08
C GLU A 24 15.65 3.04 -8.26
N PRO A 25 16.51 2.21 -7.62
CA PRO A 25 16.17 1.12 -6.71
C PRO A 25 15.74 1.61 -5.32
N TYR A 26 14.66 1.05 -4.78
CA TYR A 26 14.16 1.41 -3.45
C TYR A 26 15.15 0.99 -2.37
N GLN A 27 15.44 1.89 -1.42
CA GLN A 27 16.32 1.60 -0.30
C GLN A 27 15.50 1.07 0.88
N VAL A 28 15.71 -0.17 1.28
CA VAL A 28 14.91 -0.83 2.32
C VAL A 28 15.79 -1.11 3.54
N LEU A 29 15.41 -0.58 4.70
CA LEU A 29 16.06 -0.85 5.99
C LEU A 29 15.41 -2.06 6.64
N LEU A 30 16.21 -3.08 6.95
CA LEU A 30 15.76 -4.31 7.59
C LEU A 30 15.95 -4.27 9.11
N ASP A 31 14.92 -4.68 9.84
CA ASP A 31 14.92 -4.88 11.29
C ASP A 31 15.38 -6.32 11.67
N SER A 32 15.87 -6.49 12.90
CA SER A 32 16.32 -7.78 13.43
C SER A 32 15.19 -8.82 13.48
N HIS A 33 13.97 -8.40 13.86
CA HIS A 33 12.81 -9.29 13.88
C HIS A 33 12.39 -9.72 12.48
N PHE A 34 12.50 -8.81 11.51
CA PHE A 34 12.17 -9.10 10.13
C PHE A 34 13.08 -10.18 9.54
N LEU A 35 14.39 -10.09 9.78
CA LEU A 35 15.35 -11.11 9.35
C LEU A 35 15.07 -12.48 9.98
N LYS A 36 14.80 -12.52 11.29
CA LYS A 36 14.42 -13.76 11.99
C LYS A 36 13.14 -14.35 11.38
N ALA A 37 12.10 -13.54 11.19
CA ALA A 37 10.84 -13.99 10.61
C ALA A 37 11.01 -14.52 9.18
N CYS A 38 11.79 -13.84 8.35
CA CYS A 38 12.06 -14.29 6.98
C CYS A 38 12.80 -15.63 6.95
N HIS A 39 13.77 -15.84 7.86
CA HIS A 39 14.45 -17.12 7.99
C HIS A 39 13.53 -18.23 8.49
N SER A 40 12.74 -17.97 9.55
CA SER A 40 11.78 -18.95 10.09
C SER A 40 10.75 -19.42 9.08
N PHE A 41 10.35 -18.55 8.14
CA PHE A 41 9.40 -18.88 7.08
C PHE A 41 10.06 -19.27 5.74
N HIS A 42 11.39 -19.40 5.70
CA HIS A 42 12.17 -19.71 4.49
C HIS A 42 11.83 -18.81 3.30
N MET A 43 11.66 -17.51 3.53
CA MET A 43 11.32 -16.53 2.50
C MET A 43 12.59 -15.87 1.94
N PRO A 44 12.93 -16.03 0.65
CA PRO A 44 14.05 -15.33 0.04
C PRO A 44 13.79 -13.80 0.01
N LEU A 45 14.61 -13.04 0.73
CA LEU A 45 14.42 -11.61 1.01
C LEU A 45 14.27 -10.78 -0.26
N GLN A 46 15.27 -10.78 -1.14
CA GLN A 46 15.36 -9.97 -2.36
C GLN A 46 14.07 -10.08 -3.20
N LYS A 47 13.71 -11.32 -3.58
CA LYS A 47 12.58 -11.61 -4.46
C LYS A 47 11.24 -11.23 -3.83
N TYR A 48 11.05 -11.44 -2.53
CA TYR A 48 9.78 -11.14 -1.88
C TYR A 48 9.57 -9.63 -1.69
N VAL A 49 10.63 -8.90 -1.36
CA VAL A 49 10.57 -7.44 -1.22
C VAL A 49 10.31 -6.78 -2.57
N GLU A 50 11.01 -7.19 -3.63
CA GLU A 50 10.79 -6.69 -5.00
C GLU A 50 9.37 -6.97 -5.50
N ASN A 51 8.83 -8.17 -5.22
CA ASN A 51 7.45 -8.51 -5.57
C ASN A 51 6.40 -7.68 -4.82
N THR A 52 6.73 -7.21 -3.62
CA THR A 52 5.84 -6.43 -2.75
C THR A 52 5.86 -4.95 -3.13
N LEU A 53 7.05 -4.39 -3.38
CA LEU A 53 7.24 -2.99 -3.75
C LEU A 53 7.06 -2.73 -5.26
N HIS A 54 7.03 -3.78 -6.08
CA HIS A 54 6.88 -3.70 -7.54
C HIS A 54 7.98 -2.88 -8.23
N GLY A 55 9.22 -3.02 -7.77
CA GLY A 55 10.40 -2.37 -8.35
C GLY A 55 11.69 -2.97 -7.79
N LYS A 56 12.84 -2.56 -8.35
CA LYS A 56 14.15 -3.02 -7.86
C LYS A 56 14.41 -2.50 -6.46
N CYS A 57 14.99 -3.32 -5.58
CA CYS A 57 15.20 -2.98 -4.17
C CYS A 57 16.64 -3.27 -3.74
N ASN A 58 17.23 -2.31 -3.03
CA ASN A 58 18.49 -2.47 -2.32
C ASN A 58 18.19 -2.63 -0.83
N LEU A 59 18.55 -3.79 -0.28
CA LEU A 59 18.31 -4.11 1.13
C LEU A 59 19.52 -3.68 1.96
N PHE A 60 19.26 -3.10 3.12
CA PHE A 60 20.31 -2.63 4.02
C PHE A 60 20.04 -3.06 5.46
N VAL A 61 21.11 -3.39 6.17
CA VAL A 61 21.11 -3.59 7.62
C VAL A 61 21.96 -2.49 8.25
N THR A 62 21.56 -2.00 9.41
CA THR A 62 22.33 -0.98 10.14
C THR A 62 23.38 -1.61 11.06
N LYS A 63 24.41 -0.84 11.42
CA LYS A 63 25.40 -1.28 12.44
C LYS A 63 24.73 -1.63 13.77
N CYS A 64 23.75 -0.85 14.20
CA CYS A 64 23.02 -1.06 15.45
C CYS A 64 22.13 -2.32 15.41
N THR A 65 21.45 -2.58 14.29
CA THR A 65 20.69 -3.84 14.07
C THR A 65 21.61 -5.06 14.11
N LEU A 66 22.75 -4.98 13.43
CA LEU A 66 23.73 -6.07 13.44
C LEU A 66 24.27 -6.33 14.85
N ALA A 67 24.62 -5.28 15.60
CA ALA A 67 25.08 -5.40 16.98
C ALA A 67 24.02 -6.09 17.87
N LYS A 68 22.75 -5.68 17.80
CA LYS A 68 21.65 -6.33 18.53
C LYS A 68 21.52 -7.82 18.17
N ILE A 69 21.62 -8.17 16.88
CA ILE A 69 21.56 -9.55 16.42
C ILE A 69 22.71 -10.38 17.01
N MET A 70 23.94 -9.85 16.96
CA MET A 70 25.12 -10.51 17.49
C MET A 70 25.06 -10.69 19.01
N ASP A 71 24.66 -9.66 19.75
CA ASP A 71 24.48 -9.72 21.20
C ASP A 71 23.41 -10.74 21.61
N ALA A 72 22.28 -10.76 20.89
CA ALA A 72 21.22 -11.73 21.14
C ALA A 72 21.69 -13.17 20.89
N HIS A 73 22.48 -13.38 19.82
CA HIS A 73 23.05 -14.69 19.49
C HIS A 73 24.07 -15.16 20.53
N GLN A 74 24.94 -14.26 21.00
CA GLN A 74 25.91 -14.55 22.05
C GLN A 74 25.21 -14.96 23.36
N LYS A 75 24.17 -14.21 23.77
CA LYS A 75 23.36 -14.56 24.95
C LYS A 75 22.65 -15.92 24.81
N GLN A 76 22.16 -16.25 23.61
CA GLN A 76 21.58 -17.57 23.36
C GLN A 76 22.62 -18.68 23.47
N LYS A 77 23.84 -18.46 22.97
CA LYS A 77 24.95 -19.39 23.08
C LYS A 77 25.34 -19.64 24.54
N GLU A 78 25.45 -18.58 25.33
CA GLU A 78 25.74 -18.64 26.77
C GLU A 78 24.65 -19.37 27.55
N ARG A 79 23.38 -19.10 27.27
CA ARG A 79 22.24 -19.81 27.88
C ARG A 79 22.24 -21.30 27.56
N LYS A 80 22.55 -21.67 26.31
CA LYS A 80 22.70 -23.07 25.91
C LYS A 80 23.88 -23.74 26.60
N ALA A 81 24.98 -23.02 26.81
CA ALA A 81 26.13 -23.53 27.55
C ALA A 81 25.85 -23.72 29.05
N ALA A 82 25.07 -22.82 29.66
CA ALA A 82 24.68 -22.90 31.08
C ALA A 82 23.58 -23.93 31.37
N GLY A 83 22.77 -24.30 30.38
CA GLY A 83 21.60 -25.18 30.52
C GLY A 83 21.87 -26.70 30.57
N GLY A 84 23.12 -27.15 30.48
CA GLY A 84 23.52 -28.54 30.77
C GLY A 84 23.43 -29.52 29.60
N GLY A 85 24.61 -30.02 29.22
CA GLY A 85 24.83 -31.17 28.34
C GLY A 85 26.33 -31.32 28.11
N GLU A 86 26.95 -32.30 28.78
CA GLU A 86 28.38 -32.61 28.68
C GLU A 86 28.84 -32.74 27.22
N GLY A 87 29.99 -32.14 26.90
CA GLY A 87 30.83 -32.65 25.80
C GLY A 87 30.79 -31.94 24.45
N GLY A 88 30.37 -30.68 24.34
CA GLY A 88 30.48 -29.95 23.08
C GLY A 88 30.91 -28.49 23.25
N LYS A 89 32.19 -28.16 23.00
CA LYS A 89 32.56 -26.78 22.66
C LYS A 89 31.59 -26.31 21.59
N ALA A 90 30.80 -25.27 21.86
CA ALA A 90 29.88 -24.68 20.89
C ALA A 90 30.69 -24.05 19.74
N ARG A 91 31.20 -24.92 18.84
CA ARG A 91 31.89 -24.66 17.58
C ARG A 91 30.89 -24.30 16.46
N GLY A 92 29.70 -23.82 16.82
CA GLY A 92 28.79 -23.22 15.85
C GLY A 92 29.45 -21.98 15.23
N PRO A 93 29.12 -21.65 13.97
CA PRO A 93 29.61 -20.44 13.33
C PRO A 93 29.37 -19.24 14.26
N GLY A 94 30.37 -18.36 14.39
CA GLY A 94 30.23 -17.13 15.19
C GLY A 94 29.12 -16.20 14.68
N ARG A 95 28.63 -16.46 13.46
CA ARG A 95 27.56 -15.75 12.78
C ARG A 95 26.24 -16.52 12.89
N PRO A 96 25.12 -15.87 13.25
CA PRO A 96 23.80 -16.50 13.23
C PRO A 96 23.40 -16.94 11.82
N ASP A 97 22.80 -18.13 11.70
CA ASP A 97 22.41 -18.72 10.40
C ASP A 97 21.41 -17.87 9.61
N PHE A 98 20.54 -17.13 10.31
CA PHE A 98 19.53 -16.28 9.68
C PHE A 98 20.08 -14.96 9.10
N LEU A 99 21.35 -14.64 9.33
CA LEU A 99 21.94 -13.41 8.84
C LEU A 99 22.49 -13.61 7.41
N PRO A 100 21.83 -13.04 6.37
CA PRO A 100 22.26 -13.21 4.98
C PRO A 100 23.66 -12.64 4.76
N PRO A 101 24.43 -13.14 3.76
CA PRO A 101 25.78 -12.67 3.49
C PRO A 101 25.81 -11.16 3.18
N PRO A 102 26.93 -10.45 3.48
CA PRO A 102 27.02 -9.00 3.25
C PRO A 102 26.89 -8.61 1.77
N THR A 103 27.11 -9.56 0.86
CA THR A 103 26.90 -9.42 -0.58
C THR A 103 25.43 -9.19 -0.93
N GLU A 104 24.50 -9.83 -0.22
CA GLU A 104 23.06 -9.67 -0.44
C GLU A 104 22.51 -8.46 0.31
N VAL A 105 22.98 -8.25 1.55
CA VAL A 105 22.49 -7.18 2.42
C VAL A 105 23.66 -6.36 2.94
N PRO A 106 24.07 -5.31 2.20
CA PRO A 106 25.14 -4.42 2.62
C PRO A 106 24.82 -3.65 3.91
N LEU A 107 25.89 -3.29 4.61
CA LEU A 107 25.82 -2.54 5.86
C LEU A 107 25.66 -1.04 5.60
N ARG A 108 24.62 -0.44 6.17
CA ARG A 108 24.45 1.01 6.20
C ARG A 108 25.13 1.60 7.43
N HIS A 109 25.99 2.57 7.17
CA HIS A 109 26.61 3.38 8.19
C HIS A 109 25.56 4.31 8.82
N CYS A 110 25.46 4.25 10.14
CA CYS A 110 24.61 5.11 10.94
C CYS A 110 25.49 5.93 11.91
N LYS A 111 25.07 7.17 12.17
CA LYS A 111 25.69 8.08 13.15
C LYS A 111 24.56 8.59 14.02
N HIS A 112 24.63 8.37 15.32
CA HIS A 112 23.58 8.79 16.26
C HIS A 112 24.10 9.96 17.07
N LYS A 113 23.23 10.93 17.33
CA LYS A 113 23.55 12.08 18.17
C LYS A 113 22.55 12.17 19.32
N ASN A 114 23.02 12.56 20.48
CA ASN A 114 22.17 12.92 21.61
C ASN A 114 21.44 14.24 21.35
N ASP A 115 20.48 14.56 22.22
CA ASP A 115 19.77 15.85 22.20
C ASP A 115 20.74 17.03 22.41
N GLU A 116 21.84 16.79 23.11
CA GLU A 116 22.96 17.72 23.34
C GLU A 116 23.98 17.75 22.18
N GLY A 117 23.81 16.89 21.16
CA GLY A 117 24.64 16.89 19.95
C GLY A 117 25.88 16.00 20.00
N GLU A 118 26.15 15.33 21.11
CA GLU A 118 27.25 14.36 21.27
C GLU A 118 27.02 13.10 20.43
N GLU A 119 28.10 12.50 19.89
CA GLU A 119 28.00 11.28 19.08
C GLU A 119 27.78 10.05 19.96
N LEU A 120 26.56 9.54 19.93
CA LEU A 120 26.23 8.22 20.45
C LEU A 120 26.79 7.16 19.49
N GLY A 121 27.59 6.24 20.01
CA GLY A 121 28.10 5.09 19.26
C GLY A 121 27.00 4.10 18.86
N ILE A 122 27.03 2.91 19.45
CA ILE A 122 26.00 1.89 19.18
C ILE A 122 24.79 2.20 20.06
N VAL A 123 23.65 2.47 19.43
CA VAL A 123 22.37 2.71 20.11
C VAL A 123 21.43 1.54 19.95
N SER A 124 20.29 1.59 20.64
CA SER A 124 19.21 0.62 20.42
C SER A 124 18.74 0.65 18.96
N GLU A 125 18.47 -0.53 18.42
CA GLU A 125 18.00 -0.69 17.03
C GLU A 125 16.80 0.20 16.71
N ALA A 126 15.80 0.23 17.59
CA ALA A 126 14.58 1.01 17.40
C ALA A 126 14.88 2.51 17.26
N ARG A 127 15.75 3.04 18.13
CA ARG A 127 16.20 4.45 18.04
C ARG A 127 17.00 4.68 16.76
N CYS A 128 17.89 3.76 16.41
CA CYS A 128 18.68 3.86 15.19
C CYS A 128 17.82 3.96 13.93
N LEU A 129 16.83 3.08 13.78
CA LEU A 129 15.94 3.08 12.62
C LEU A 129 15.11 4.36 12.55
N LEU A 130 14.57 4.82 13.69
CA LEU A 130 13.79 6.05 13.74
C LEU A 130 14.64 7.28 13.43
N ASP A 131 15.88 7.37 13.92
CA ASP A 131 16.79 8.47 13.62
C ASP A 131 17.10 8.56 12.11
N LEU A 132 17.35 7.41 11.47
CA LEU A 132 17.63 7.33 10.03
C LEU A 132 16.39 7.70 9.20
N LEU A 133 15.19 7.30 9.64
CA LEU A 133 13.93 7.62 8.97
C LEU A 133 13.52 9.08 9.15
N ALA A 134 13.72 9.64 10.35
CA ALA A 134 13.38 11.03 10.66
C ALA A 134 14.42 12.03 10.15
N GLY A 135 15.64 11.57 9.86
CA GLY A 135 16.73 12.41 9.37
C GLY A 135 17.32 13.33 10.45
N GLN A 136 17.24 12.94 11.73
CA GLN A 136 17.72 13.69 12.90
C GLN A 136 17.31 15.18 12.84
N PRO A 137 16.01 15.49 12.96
CA PRO A 137 15.56 16.87 12.93
C PRO A 137 16.23 17.67 14.06
N ARG A 138 16.76 18.86 13.74
CA ARG A 138 17.31 19.80 14.72
C ARG A 138 16.38 21.01 14.83
N GLY A 139 16.10 21.42 16.06
CA GLY A 139 15.19 22.55 16.33
C GLY A 139 13.75 22.26 15.90
N ASN A 140 13.13 23.20 15.18
CA ASN A 140 11.72 23.12 14.76
C ASN A 140 11.51 22.42 13.40
N GLU A 141 12.52 21.68 12.89
CA GLU A 141 12.36 20.94 11.64
C GLU A 141 11.41 19.76 11.82
N HIS A 142 10.41 19.65 10.94
CA HIS A 142 9.49 18.53 10.98
C HIS A 142 10.21 17.26 10.53
N ALA A 143 10.08 16.17 11.30
CA ALA A 143 10.58 14.86 10.91
C ALA A 143 10.03 14.47 9.52
N LYS A 144 10.93 14.21 8.57
CA LYS A 144 10.59 13.80 7.20
C LYS A 144 11.64 12.81 6.70
N ASN A 145 11.20 11.89 5.86
CA ASN A 145 12.09 10.91 5.25
C ASN A 145 12.93 11.53 4.11
N LYS A 146 14.05 12.17 4.47
CA LYS A 146 14.96 12.84 3.52
C LYS A 146 15.65 11.86 2.57
N GLN A 147 15.94 10.64 3.03
CA GLN A 147 16.71 9.65 2.28
C GLN A 147 15.83 8.61 1.56
N HIS A 148 14.50 8.75 1.66
CA HIS A 148 13.51 7.90 1.01
C HIS A 148 13.67 6.40 1.33
N TYR A 149 13.88 6.09 2.61
CA TYR A 149 13.90 4.70 3.08
C TYR A 149 12.50 4.10 3.16
N VAL A 150 12.45 2.81 2.84
CA VAL A 150 11.34 1.91 3.19
C VAL A 150 11.75 1.15 4.44
N LEU A 151 10.85 1.05 5.42
CA LEU A 151 11.09 0.26 6.63
C LEU A 151 10.55 -1.16 6.43
N ALA A 152 11.37 -2.18 6.71
CA ALA A 152 10.94 -3.57 6.78
C ALA A 152 11.03 -4.08 8.22
N THR A 153 9.88 -4.32 8.84
CA THR A 153 9.76 -4.69 10.26
C THR A 153 8.89 -5.94 10.44
N ALA A 154 8.99 -6.63 11.57
CA ALA A 154 8.08 -7.71 11.92
C ALA A 154 7.50 -7.47 13.32
N GLU A 155 6.37 -8.11 13.63
CA GLU A 155 5.85 -8.10 14.98
C GLU A 155 6.88 -8.76 15.91
N ALA A 156 7.30 -8.03 16.95
CA ALA A 156 8.21 -8.56 17.96
C ALA A 156 7.53 -9.70 18.74
N GLU A 157 8.31 -10.57 19.38
CA GLU A 157 7.73 -11.60 20.24
C GLU A 157 6.98 -10.95 21.41
N GLU A 158 5.86 -11.55 21.85
CA GLU A 158 5.00 -10.99 22.90
C GLU A 158 5.78 -10.66 24.18
N ARG A 159 6.80 -11.45 24.52
CA ARG A 159 7.68 -11.22 25.66
C ARG A 159 8.46 -9.90 25.54
N GLU A 160 8.95 -9.58 24.34
CA GLU A 160 9.68 -8.33 24.10
C GLU A 160 8.73 -7.14 24.04
N GLN A 161 7.52 -7.31 23.49
CA GLN A 161 6.50 -6.26 23.42
C GLN A 161 6.07 -5.74 24.80
N HIS A 162 5.93 -6.64 25.78
CA HIS A 162 5.56 -6.28 27.16
C HIS A 162 6.78 -5.89 28.03
N GLY A 163 7.98 -5.90 27.45
CA GLY A 163 9.20 -5.50 28.15
C GLY A 163 9.22 -4.00 28.46
N ARG A 164 9.78 -3.63 29.61
CA ARG A 164 10.05 -2.21 29.93
C ARG A 164 11.02 -1.65 28.90
N GLY A 165 10.68 -0.49 28.32
CA GLY A 165 11.51 0.17 27.32
C GLY A 165 11.35 -0.36 25.89
N PHE A 166 10.33 -1.19 25.61
CA PHE A 166 9.98 -1.56 24.25
C PHE A 166 9.53 -0.34 23.45
N ILE A 167 10.10 -0.19 22.25
CA ILE A 167 9.74 0.86 21.31
C ILE A 167 9.16 0.19 20.08
N ASP A 168 7.86 0.39 19.84
CA ASP A 168 7.24 -0.04 18.59
C ASP A 168 7.71 0.86 17.44
N VAL A 169 8.68 0.36 16.69
CA VAL A 169 9.25 1.05 15.51
C VAL A 169 8.18 1.25 14.44
N ARG A 170 7.25 0.30 14.30
CA ARG A 170 6.19 0.37 13.29
C ARG A 170 5.23 1.51 13.60
N GLU A 171 4.77 1.61 14.84
CA GLU A 171 3.86 2.67 15.25
C GLU A 171 4.52 4.06 15.14
N ARG A 172 5.76 4.19 15.63
CA ARG A 172 6.50 5.46 15.55
C ARG A 172 6.85 5.85 14.11
N ALA A 173 7.18 4.89 13.25
CA ALA A 173 7.44 5.17 11.83
C ALA A 173 6.20 5.71 11.09
N ARG A 174 4.98 5.34 11.49
CA ARG A 174 3.74 5.89 10.90
C ARG A 174 3.57 7.39 11.16
N LEU A 175 4.13 7.89 12.26
CA LEU A 175 4.10 9.31 12.62
C LEU A 175 4.97 10.16 11.68
N ILE A 176 5.96 9.54 11.03
CA ILE A 176 6.85 10.22 10.09
C ILE A 176 6.17 10.21 8.69
N PRO A 177 5.97 11.39 8.07
CA PRO A 177 5.47 11.47 6.70
C PRO A 177 6.47 10.86 5.71
N GLY A 178 5.95 10.07 4.76
CA GLY A 178 6.74 9.58 3.65
C GLY A 178 7.54 8.31 3.94
N VAL A 179 7.12 7.50 4.93
CA VAL A 179 7.75 6.20 5.23
C VAL A 179 6.80 5.07 4.81
N PRO A 180 7.12 4.32 3.74
CA PRO A 180 6.45 3.07 3.44
C PRO A 180 6.93 1.98 4.40
N ILE A 181 6.00 1.18 4.94
CA ILE A 181 6.30 0.11 5.89
C ILE A 181 5.92 -1.23 5.27
N VAL A 182 6.88 -2.15 5.21
CA VAL A 182 6.68 -3.55 4.85
C VAL A 182 6.79 -4.39 6.12
N TYR A 183 5.85 -5.30 6.34
CA TYR A 183 5.95 -6.23 7.45
C TYR A 183 5.57 -7.65 7.09
N VAL A 184 6.07 -8.60 7.88
CA VAL A 184 5.77 -10.02 7.74
C VAL A 184 4.74 -10.41 8.78
N LYS A 185 3.67 -11.08 8.35
CA LYS A 185 2.66 -11.68 9.23
C LYS A 185 2.27 -13.05 8.69
N ARG A 186 2.44 -14.11 9.51
CA ARG A 186 2.10 -15.51 9.17
C ARG A 186 2.56 -15.92 7.76
N SER A 187 3.87 -15.88 7.51
CA SER A 187 4.48 -16.25 6.21
C SER A 187 4.08 -15.40 4.99
N VAL A 188 3.47 -14.22 5.19
CA VAL A 188 3.13 -13.30 4.10
C VAL A 188 3.76 -11.93 4.32
N MET A 189 4.43 -11.41 3.29
CA MET A 189 4.96 -10.05 3.26
C MET A 189 3.87 -9.07 2.79
N ILE A 190 3.67 -8.00 3.55
CA ILE A 190 2.58 -7.04 3.38
C ILE A 190 3.15 -5.63 3.35
N LEU A 191 2.85 -4.87 2.29
CA LEU A 191 3.03 -3.43 2.29
C LEU A 191 1.84 -2.80 3.00
N GLU A 192 2.12 -2.03 4.05
CA GLU A 192 1.12 -1.32 4.84
C GLU A 192 0.43 -0.22 4.02
N GLU A 193 -0.77 0.14 4.45
CA GLU A 193 -1.49 1.29 3.89
C GLU A 193 -0.79 2.61 4.25
N LEU A 194 -1.07 3.65 3.48
CA LEU A 194 -0.51 4.98 3.74
C LEU A 194 -0.84 5.41 5.17
N SER A 195 0.17 5.86 5.92
CA SER A 195 -0.09 6.41 7.25
C SER A 195 -0.95 7.67 7.14
N GLY A 196 -1.82 7.92 8.12
CA GLY A 196 -2.67 9.12 8.10
C GLY A 196 -1.87 10.42 8.01
N VAL A 197 -0.65 10.45 8.56
CA VAL A 197 0.29 11.58 8.41
C VAL A 197 0.78 11.70 6.97
N SER A 198 1.17 10.59 6.35
CA SER A 198 1.61 10.56 4.95
C SER A 198 0.48 10.95 4.00
N GLU A 199 -0.75 10.48 4.22
CA GLU A 199 -1.92 10.85 3.42
C GLU A 199 -2.21 12.35 3.47
N ARG A 200 -2.13 12.96 4.66
CA ARG A 200 -2.31 14.41 4.82
C ARG A 200 -1.23 15.18 4.07
N ALA A 201 0.02 14.74 4.15
CA ALA A 201 1.13 15.34 3.42
C ALA A 201 0.94 15.22 1.89
N ILE A 202 0.53 14.05 1.40
CA ILE A 202 0.20 13.83 -0.02
C ILE A 202 -0.91 14.78 -0.47
N LYS A 203 -2.03 14.83 0.25
CA LYS A 203 -3.16 15.71 -0.07
C LYS A 203 -2.77 17.18 -0.08
N LYS A 204 -1.87 17.60 0.82
CA LYS A 204 -1.34 18.96 0.85
C LYS A 204 -0.55 19.26 -0.43
N VAL A 205 0.42 18.41 -0.77
CA VAL A 205 1.25 18.56 -1.98
C VAL A 205 0.38 18.51 -3.25
N GLU A 206 -0.62 17.63 -3.30
CA GLU A 206 -1.58 17.58 -4.39
C GLU A 206 -2.37 18.88 -4.49
N ARG A 207 -2.96 19.36 -3.38
CA ARG A 207 -3.74 20.60 -3.37
C ARG A 207 -2.93 21.81 -3.80
N GLU A 208 -1.65 21.89 -3.40
CA GLU A 208 -0.73 22.96 -3.82
C GLU A 208 -0.50 22.91 -5.33
N LYS A 209 -0.12 21.75 -5.87
CA LYS A 209 0.09 21.56 -7.33
C LYS A 209 -1.19 21.80 -8.15
N PHE A 210 -2.34 21.32 -7.67
CA PHE A 210 -3.63 21.56 -8.31
C PHE A 210 -4.06 23.03 -8.22
N GLY A 211 -3.76 23.70 -7.11
CA GLY A 211 -4.02 25.12 -6.91
C GLY A 211 -3.23 25.99 -7.88
N GLU A 212 -1.92 25.74 -7.99
CA GLU A 212 -1.05 26.41 -8.97
C GLU A 212 -1.55 26.24 -10.41
N GLY A 213 -1.95 25.03 -10.80
CA GLY A 213 -2.48 24.75 -12.13
C GLY A 213 -3.83 25.42 -12.42
N LEU A 214 -4.67 25.67 -11.40
CA LEU A 214 -5.97 26.30 -11.56
C LEU A 214 -5.87 27.83 -11.61
N VAL A 215 -4.95 28.43 -10.86
CA VAL A 215 -4.68 29.88 -10.92
C VAL A 215 -4.15 30.28 -12.30
N GLY A 216 -3.30 29.46 -12.93
CA GLY A 216 -2.84 29.68 -14.31
C GLY A 216 -3.96 29.65 -15.37
N LEU A 217 -5.07 28.96 -15.10
CA LEU A 217 -6.25 28.95 -15.97
C LEU A 217 -7.22 30.11 -15.68
N ALA A 218 -7.28 30.58 -14.44
CA ALA A 218 -8.04 31.77 -14.06
C ALA A 218 -7.45 33.05 -14.69
N SER A 219 -6.12 33.17 -14.74
CA SER A 219 -5.47 34.29 -15.45
C SER A 219 -5.60 34.22 -16.99
N ARG A 220 -5.91 33.05 -17.56
CA ARG A 220 -6.18 32.92 -19.02
C ARG A 220 -7.62 33.25 -19.43
N LYS A 221 -8.51 33.54 -18.47
CA LYS A 221 -9.91 33.83 -18.76
C LYS A 221 -10.38 35.14 -18.15
N ARG A 222 -9.66 36.23 -18.45
CA ARG A 222 -10.14 37.62 -18.46
C ARG A 222 -9.18 38.47 -19.30
N LYS A 223 -9.20 38.26 -20.62
CA LYS A 223 -8.77 39.27 -21.60
C LYS A 223 -9.87 39.39 -22.65
N ARG A 224 -11.00 39.97 -22.22
CA ARG A 224 -11.96 40.62 -23.11
C ARG A 224 -12.27 41.97 -22.48
N GLY A 225 -11.58 42.99 -22.99
CA GLY A 225 -11.95 44.41 -22.89
C GLY A 225 -11.62 45.11 -21.58
N GLU A 226 -10.59 45.96 -21.66
CA GLU A 226 -10.51 47.33 -21.11
C GLU A 226 -10.36 47.54 -19.60
N GLY A 227 -9.42 48.45 -19.27
CA GLY A 227 -9.33 49.14 -17.99
C GLY A 227 -8.05 48.84 -17.22
N GLU A 228 -7.05 49.70 -17.40
CA GLU A 228 -5.95 49.93 -16.44
C GLU A 228 -6.53 50.20 -15.04
N ASP A 229 -5.89 49.65 -14.01
CA ASP A 229 -5.33 50.40 -12.88
C ASP A 229 -4.74 49.41 -11.87
N ASP A 230 -3.41 49.51 -11.72
CA ASP A 230 -2.68 49.04 -10.55
C ASP A 230 -3.11 49.88 -9.34
N GLU A 231 -3.35 49.24 -8.21
CA GLU A 231 -2.82 49.69 -6.91
C GLU A 231 -3.01 48.58 -5.87
N GLU A 232 -1.89 48.19 -5.27
CA GLU A 232 -1.80 47.39 -4.05
C GLU A 232 -2.20 48.28 -2.86
N GLU A 233 -3.05 47.81 -1.94
CA GLU A 233 -2.71 47.90 -0.52
C GLU A 233 -3.58 46.99 0.35
N GLU A 234 -2.88 46.33 1.28
CA GLU A 234 -3.44 45.56 2.38
C GLU A 234 -4.11 46.49 3.39
N GLY A 235 -5.25 46.07 3.94
CA GLY A 235 -5.92 46.78 5.02
C GLY A 235 -6.89 45.86 5.75
N GLU A 236 -6.67 45.75 7.05
CA GLU A 236 -7.19 44.75 7.97
C GLU A 236 -8.73 44.72 8.11
N ARG A 237 -9.19 43.56 8.59
CA ARG A 237 -10.58 43.28 8.97
C ARG A 237 -10.84 43.82 10.38
N ASP A 238 -12.01 44.41 10.54
CA ASP A 238 -12.84 44.51 11.75
C ASP A 238 -14.21 45.03 11.27
N ASP A 239 -15.38 44.70 11.81
CA ASP A 239 -15.85 43.68 12.74
C ASP A 239 -17.40 43.59 12.54
N GLU A 240 -18.01 42.55 13.08
CA GLU A 240 -19.44 42.40 13.48
C GLU A 240 -20.58 42.69 12.47
N GLU A 241 -21.34 41.67 12.05
CA GLU A 241 -22.54 41.12 12.71
C GLU A 241 -23.83 41.95 12.48
N GLN A 242 -24.69 41.50 11.54
CA GLN A 242 -26.12 41.30 11.81
C GLN A 242 -26.91 40.73 10.63
N ASN A 243 -27.65 39.66 10.95
CA ASN A 243 -29.04 39.38 10.58
C ASN A 243 -29.50 39.48 9.12
N GLY A 244 -29.70 38.29 8.54
CA GLY A 244 -30.99 37.82 8.02
C GLY A 244 -31.82 38.77 7.14
N ALA A 245 -31.86 38.51 5.84
CA ALA A 245 -33.12 38.31 5.11
C ALA A 245 -32.87 37.89 3.65
N THR A 246 -33.69 36.94 3.25
CA THR A 246 -34.02 36.49 1.89
C THR A 246 -33.83 37.50 0.74
N ALA A 247 -33.08 37.12 -0.29
CA ALA A 247 -33.26 37.65 -1.64
C ALA A 247 -33.09 36.53 -2.69
N LYS A 248 -34.22 36.14 -3.28
CA LYS A 248 -34.30 35.22 -4.43
C LYS A 248 -33.74 35.92 -5.68
N ILE A 249 -32.56 35.55 -6.17
CA ILE A 249 -32.19 35.85 -7.55
C ILE A 249 -32.70 34.75 -8.47
N ARG A 250 -33.89 35.04 -9.00
CA ARG A 250 -34.59 34.33 -10.06
C ARG A 250 -33.92 34.67 -11.39
N GLY A 251 -33.44 33.65 -12.11
CA GLY A 251 -33.42 33.68 -13.58
C GLY A 251 -32.06 33.77 -14.27
N MET A 252 -31.29 32.69 -14.27
CA MET A 252 -30.43 32.37 -15.42
C MET A 252 -30.86 31.00 -15.96
N ARG A 253 -31.69 31.01 -17.00
CA ARG A 253 -32.14 29.80 -17.70
C ARG A 253 -30.91 29.11 -18.31
N ARG A 254 -30.46 28.00 -17.69
CA ARG A 254 -29.53 27.06 -18.34
C ARG A 254 -30.22 26.49 -19.58
N ALA A 255 -29.77 26.85 -20.76
CA ALA A 255 -30.17 26.16 -21.98
C ALA A 255 -29.69 24.70 -21.89
N LYS A 256 -30.61 23.76 -21.63
CA LYS A 256 -30.39 22.32 -21.81
C LYS A 256 -30.44 22.02 -23.32
N GLY A 257 -29.38 22.39 -24.02
CA GLY A 257 -29.12 21.86 -25.36
C GLY A 257 -28.65 20.41 -25.24
N PRO A 258 -29.10 19.48 -26.10
CA PRO A 258 -28.62 18.11 -26.09
C PRO A 258 -27.11 18.10 -26.38
N ASN A 259 -26.37 17.28 -25.64
CA ASN A 259 -24.95 17.03 -25.83
C ASN A 259 -24.64 16.73 -27.32
N PRO A 260 -23.75 17.51 -27.98
CA PRO A 260 -23.59 17.51 -29.44
C PRO A 260 -23.03 16.20 -30.05
N LEU A 261 -22.77 15.17 -29.26
CA LEU A 261 -22.34 13.84 -29.71
C LEU A 261 -23.47 12.82 -29.91
N SER A 262 -24.75 13.23 -29.80
CA SER A 262 -25.92 12.30 -29.82
C SER A 262 -26.94 12.51 -30.94
N VAL A 263 -26.54 13.06 -32.10
CA VAL A 263 -27.36 13.01 -33.32
C VAL A 263 -26.80 11.96 -34.27
N LYS A 264 -27.27 10.72 -34.14
CA LYS A 264 -27.09 9.70 -35.19
C LYS A 264 -27.85 10.15 -36.43
N LYS A 265 -27.13 10.43 -37.53
CA LYS A 265 -27.71 10.78 -38.84
C LYS A 265 -28.73 9.69 -39.25
N LYS A 266 -29.94 10.11 -39.61
CA LYS A 266 -30.97 9.24 -40.21
C LYS A 266 -30.57 8.91 -41.65
N LYS A 267 -30.70 7.63 -42.01
CA LYS A 267 -30.46 7.05 -43.33
C LYS A 267 -31.70 7.30 -44.21
N ASN A 268 -31.52 7.91 -45.38
CA ASN A 268 -32.60 8.02 -46.36
C ASN A 268 -32.75 6.67 -47.10
N LYS A 269 -34.00 6.26 -47.31
CA LYS A 269 -34.38 4.95 -47.88
C LYS A 269 -35.27 5.22 -49.07
N GLU A 270 -34.74 5.03 -50.27
CA GLU A 270 -35.55 4.94 -51.49
C GLU A 270 -35.63 3.46 -51.94
N ARG A 271 -36.87 3.05 -52.24
CA ARG A 271 -37.28 1.86 -53.00
C ARG A 271 -38.38 2.38 -53.95
N VAL A 272 -38.64 1.92 -55.17
CA VAL A 272 -38.11 0.93 -56.14
C VAL A 272 -38.93 1.23 -57.41
N SER A 273 -38.37 1.06 -58.62
CA SER A 273 -39.13 0.61 -59.80
C SER A 273 -38.20 -0.10 -60.79
N GLN A 274 -38.45 -1.40 -61.02
CA GLN A 274 -37.92 -2.26 -62.12
C GLN A 274 -38.85 -2.15 -63.37
N PRO A 275 -38.76 -2.94 -64.49
CA PRO A 275 -37.82 -4.01 -64.89
C PRO A 275 -37.41 -4.05 -66.40
N ALA A 276 -36.48 -4.96 -66.77
CA ALA A 276 -36.50 -5.89 -67.94
C ALA A 276 -35.09 -6.53 -68.10
N GLY A 277 -34.86 -7.80 -67.74
CA GLY A 277 -34.88 -9.00 -68.62
C GLY A 277 -33.43 -9.35 -69.07
N GLY A 278 -32.86 -10.55 -69.03
CA GLY A 278 -33.21 -11.92 -68.64
C GLY A 278 -31.97 -12.83 -68.83
N GLY A 279 -31.99 -14.07 -68.32
CA GLY A 279 -31.06 -15.18 -68.66
C GLY A 279 -29.91 -15.47 -67.68
N GLY A 280 -29.93 -16.64 -67.01
CA GLY A 280 -28.87 -17.17 -66.10
C GLY A 280 -27.80 -18.03 -66.82
N PRO A 281 -27.14 -19.03 -66.18
CA PRO A 281 -26.96 -19.33 -64.75
C PRO A 281 -25.48 -19.69 -64.34
N VAL A 282 -25.30 -20.16 -63.08
CA VAL A 282 -24.18 -20.95 -62.45
C VAL A 282 -22.81 -20.25 -62.22
N ASP A 283 -22.04 -20.41 -61.13
CA ASP A 283 -21.97 -21.37 -60.01
C ASP A 283 -21.13 -20.81 -58.82
N ALA A 284 -21.17 -21.52 -57.68
CA ALA A 284 -20.18 -21.60 -56.58
C ALA A 284 -20.22 -20.66 -55.35
N GLU A 285 -20.83 -21.21 -54.28
CA GLU A 285 -20.37 -21.36 -52.88
C GLU A 285 -20.15 -20.13 -51.97
N ALA A 286 -20.84 -20.16 -50.82
CA ALA A 286 -21.01 -19.07 -49.87
C ALA A 286 -20.71 -19.49 -48.41
N GLU A 287 -20.21 -18.49 -47.64
CA GLU A 287 -20.53 -18.19 -46.21
C GLU A 287 -19.91 -19.08 -45.07
N PRO A 288 -19.92 -18.64 -43.78
CA PRO A 288 -19.38 -17.38 -43.24
C PRO A 288 -18.79 -17.47 -41.80
N ILE A 289 -18.07 -16.42 -41.38
CA ILE A 289 -17.55 -16.22 -40.01
C ILE A 289 -18.62 -15.60 -39.07
N ARG A 290 -18.88 -16.25 -37.93
CA ARG A 290 -19.82 -15.83 -36.87
C ARG A 290 -19.22 -14.76 -35.93
N LYS A 291 -19.96 -13.67 -35.66
CA LYS A 291 -19.71 -12.71 -34.56
C LYS A 291 -20.79 -12.81 -33.47
N ARG A 292 -20.36 -12.77 -32.20
CA ARG A 292 -21.16 -12.90 -30.96
C ARG A 292 -22.01 -11.65 -30.67
N PRO A 293 -23.23 -11.79 -30.09
CA PRO A 293 -23.95 -10.66 -29.51
C PRO A 293 -23.70 -10.51 -27.99
N THR A 294 -23.68 -9.25 -27.55
CA THR A 294 -23.56 -8.77 -26.16
C THR A 294 -24.92 -8.75 -25.47
N ARG A 295 -25.02 -9.32 -24.25
CA ARG A 295 -26.22 -9.30 -23.41
C ARG A 295 -26.26 -8.09 -22.48
N ARG A 296 -27.32 -7.29 -22.62
CA ARG A 296 -27.80 -6.28 -21.65
C ARG A 296 -28.65 -6.98 -20.58
N GLY A 297 -28.57 -6.46 -19.36
CA GLY A 297 -29.14 -7.07 -18.15
C GLY A 297 -30.67 -7.06 -18.05
N GLY A 298 -31.15 -7.87 -17.11
CA GLY A 298 -32.53 -7.91 -16.67
C GLY A 298 -32.61 -8.55 -15.28
N ARG A 299 -32.93 -7.72 -14.28
CA ARG A 299 -33.24 -8.08 -12.89
C ARG A 299 -34.60 -8.78 -12.86
N ARG A 300 -34.71 -9.96 -12.24
CA ARG A 300 -35.98 -10.47 -11.71
C ARG A 300 -35.75 -11.17 -10.36
N VAL A 301 -36.65 -10.81 -9.44
CA VAL A 301 -36.85 -11.33 -8.09
C VAL A 301 -38.04 -12.29 -8.17
N ALA A 302 -37.95 -13.48 -7.56
CA ALA A 302 -39.05 -14.31 -7.02
C ALA A 302 -38.39 -15.57 -6.42
N ALA A 303 -38.40 -15.79 -5.11
CA ALA A 303 -39.49 -16.31 -4.26
C ALA A 303 -39.43 -17.85 -4.09
N ARG A 304 -39.02 -18.23 -2.87
CA ARG A 304 -39.42 -19.37 -1.99
C ARG A 304 -40.17 -20.57 -2.62
N ARG A 305 -39.76 -21.80 -2.24
CA ARG A 305 -40.49 -22.64 -1.27
C ARG A 305 -39.75 -23.95 -0.92
N ASP A 306 -39.88 -24.30 0.36
CA ASP A 306 -39.61 -25.56 1.05
C ASP A 306 -40.42 -26.77 0.55
N ALA A 307 -39.81 -27.95 0.67
CA ALA A 307 -40.37 -29.25 1.11
C ALA A 307 -39.18 -30.23 1.19
N THR A 308 -38.65 -30.68 2.34
CA THR A 308 -39.13 -31.80 3.21
C THR A 308 -39.69 -32.98 2.39
N GLN A 309 -39.33 -34.26 2.56
CA GLN A 309 -38.88 -35.02 3.74
C GLN A 309 -38.55 -36.47 3.26
N GLN A 310 -37.72 -37.20 4.04
CA GLN A 310 -37.89 -38.64 4.40
C GLN A 310 -37.72 -39.70 3.27
N GLU A 311 -37.09 -40.89 3.39
CA GLU A 311 -36.92 -41.98 4.38
C GLU A 311 -35.72 -42.86 3.87
N GLN A 312 -35.08 -43.84 4.54
CA GLN A 312 -35.10 -44.45 5.87
C GLN A 312 -33.89 -45.41 5.96
N GLU A 313 -33.41 -45.58 7.19
CA GLU A 313 -33.02 -46.82 7.90
C GLU A 313 -32.22 -47.94 7.22
N THR A 314 -31.17 -48.39 7.91
CA THR A 314 -31.24 -49.66 8.65
C THR A 314 -30.28 -49.64 9.84
N ALA A 315 -30.83 -49.97 11.01
CA ALA A 315 -30.14 -50.17 12.28
C ALA A 315 -29.76 -51.65 12.48
N LYS A 316 -28.68 -51.90 13.21
CA LYS A 316 -28.61 -52.96 14.25
C LYS A 316 -27.39 -52.78 15.15
N GLU A 317 -27.66 -52.36 16.38
CA GLU A 317 -26.82 -52.51 17.58
C GLU A 317 -27.09 -53.91 18.25
N PRO A 318 -26.74 -54.16 19.53
CA PRO A 318 -25.42 -54.51 20.07
C PRO A 318 -25.50 -55.82 20.92
N SER A 319 -24.39 -56.27 21.51
CA SER A 319 -24.48 -57.12 22.72
C SER A 319 -23.24 -57.03 23.60
N ALA A 320 -23.43 -56.52 24.81
CA ALA A 320 -22.62 -56.84 25.97
C ALA A 320 -23.40 -57.87 26.81
N VAL A 321 -22.73 -58.91 27.30
CA VAL A 321 -23.24 -59.79 28.37
C VAL A 321 -22.09 -60.11 29.32
N ALA A 322 -22.44 -60.08 30.61
CA ALA A 322 -21.60 -60.25 31.80
C ALA A 322 -21.19 -61.72 32.07
N GLU A 323 -20.31 -61.87 33.07
CA GLU A 323 -19.73 -63.08 33.70
C GLU A 323 -20.76 -64.21 34.04
N PRO A 324 -20.30 -65.45 34.34
CA PRO A 324 -19.91 -65.80 35.72
C PRO A 324 -18.78 -66.85 35.88
N LYS A 325 -18.12 -66.80 37.06
CA LYS A 325 -17.50 -67.85 37.89
C LYS A 325 -16.63 -68.96 37.25
N GLY A 326 -15.39 -69.02 37.75
CA GLY A 326 -14.47 -70.16 37.71
C GLY A 326 -13.16 -69.79 38.39
#